data_AF-A0A6A4GW69-F1
#
_entry.id   AF-A0A6A4GW69-F1
#
_cell.length_a   1.000
_cell.length_b   1.000
_cell.length_c   1.000
_cell.angle_alpha   90.00
_cell.angle_beta   90.00
_cell.angle_gamma   90.00
#
_symmetry.space_group_name_H-M   'P 1'
#
loop_
_entity.id
_entity.type
_entity.pdbx_description
1 polymer ?
#
loop_
_entity_poly.entity_id
_entity_poly.type
_entity_poly.pdbx_seq_one_letter_code
_entity_poly.pdbx_strand_id
1 'polypeptide(L)' 'MCMSKMAESVSAATKFIEQGHVHVGPNTITDPVYLVTRRMEDFITWVDTSKLKRAIMLYNDEV' A
#
# COMPACT_ATOMS: atom_id res chain seq x y z
N MET A 1 5.90 -4.57 -1.09
CA MET A 1 5.78 -3.41 -0.17
C MET A 1 7.13 -2.91 0.34
N CYS A 2 7.93 -3.73 1.06
CA CYS A 2 9.24 -3.28 1.53
C CYS A 2 10.25 -3.06 0.39
N MET A 3 10.23 -3.90 -0.63
CA MET A 3 11.07 -3.69 -1.83
C MET A 3 10.66 -2.45 -2.64
N SER A 4 9.36 -2.20 -2.73
CA SER A 4 8.78 -1.03 -3.39
C SER A 4 8.86 0.27 -2.57
N LYS A 5 9.57 0.27 -1.43
CA LYS A 5 9.73 1.40 -0.49
C LYS A 5 8.41 1.99 0.06
N MET A 6 7.30 1.26 -0.02
CA MET A 6 6.01 1.69 0.57
C MET A 6 5.95 1.51 2.09
N ALA A 7 6.74 0.59 2.64
CA ALA A 7 6.80 0.33 4.07
C ALA A 7 8.25 0.04 4.48
N GLU A 8 8.68 0.62 5.60
CA GLU A 8 10.05 0.50 6.10
C GLU A 8 10.37 -0.91 6.63
N SER A 9 9.37 -1.60 7.19
CA SER A 9 9.52 -2.94 7.75
C SER A 9 8.38 -3.86 7.32
N VAL A 10 8.65 -5.17 7.32
CA VAL A 10 7.64 -6.19 6.99
C VAL A 10 6.47 -6.13 7.98
N SER A 11 6.74 -5.89 9.27
CA SER A 11 5.68 -5.75 10.28
C SER A 11 4.77 -4.56 10.01
N ALA A 12 5.32 -3.43 9.56
CA ALA A 12 4.51 -2.28 9.17
C ALA A 12 3.68 -2.57 7.91
N ALA A 13 4.28 -3.24 6.91
CA ALA A 13 3.56 -3.66 5.70
C ALA A 13 2.35 -4.55 6.03
N THR A 14 2.52 -5.54 6.91
CA THR A 14 1.42 -6.41 7.37
C THR A 14 0.28 -5.58 7.97
N LYS A 15 0.59 -4.65 8.88
CA LYS A 15 -0.42 -3.79 9.52
C LYS A 15 -1.18 -2.93 8.52
N PHE A 16 -0.50 -2.36 7.53
CA PHE A 16 -1.14 -1.53 6.51
C PHE A 16 -2.06 -2.33 5.58
N ILE A 17 -1.68 -3.58 5.28
CA ILE A 17 -2.52 -4.50 4.50
C ILE A 17 -3.74 -4.91 5.33
N GLU A 18 -3.57 -5.32 6.59
CA GLU A 18 -4.67 -5.71 7.49
C GLU A 18 -5.68 -4.57 7.70
N GLN A 19 -5.22 -3.33 7.75
CA GLN A 19 -6.07 -2.13 7.83
C GLN A 19 -6.79 -1.79 6.52
N GLY A 20 -6.47 -2.46 5.42
CA GLY A 20 -7.07 -2.24 4.10
C GLY A 20 -6.58 -0.96 3.42
N HIS A 21 -5.35 -0.51 3.69
CA HIS A 21 -4.80 0.71 3.09
C HIS A 21 -4.18 0.49 1.70
N VAL A 22 -4.12 -0.75 1.23
CA VAL A 22 -3.39 -1.16 0.02
C VAL A 22 -4.36 -1.67 -1.03
N HIS A 23 -4.19 -1.22 -2.28
CA HIS A 23 -4.85 -1.80 -3.44
C HIS A 23 -3.84 -2.50 -4.36
N VAL A 24 -4.29 -3.52 -5.09
CA VAL A 24 -3.54 -4.12 -6.19
C VAL A 24 -4.43 -4.04 -7.42
N GLY A 25 -4.14 -3.11 -8.32
CA GLY A 25 -5.04 -2.79 -9.44
C GLY A 25 -6.40 -2.28 -8.93
N PRO A 26 -7.55 -2.82 -9.35
CA PRO A 26 -8.86 -2.32 -8.89
C PRO A 26 -9.28 -2.81 -7.49
N ASN A 27 -8.59 -3.81 -6.92
CA ASN A 27 -9.05 -4.52 -5.73
C ASN A 27 -8.28 -4.09 -4.48
N THR A 28 -9.00 -3.78 -3.40
CA THR A 28 -8.41 -3.59 -2.07
C THR A 28 -8.09 -4.94 -1.45
N ILE A 29 -6.86 -5.09 -0.96
CA ILE A 29 -6.38 -6.34 -0.35
C ILE A 29 -6.28 -6.15 1.16
N THR A 30 -6.89 -7.05 1.92
CA THR A 30 -6.82 -7.09 3.38
C THR A 30 -6.03 -8.28 3.92
N ASP A 31 -5.73 -9.26 3.07
CA ASP A 31 -5.00 -10.47 3.46
C ASP A 31 -3.48 -10.26 3.26
N PRO A 32 -2.66 -10.31 4.33
CA PRO A 32 -1.21 -10.19 4.22
C PRO A 32 -0.53 -11.37 3.51
N VAL A 33 -1.22 -12.51 3.35
CA VAL A 33 -0.69 -13.71 2.65
C VAL A 33 -1.01 -13.67 1.15
N TYR A 34 -1.59 -12.58 0.65
CA TYR A 34 -1.89 -12.42 -0.76
C TYR A 34 -0.62 -12.41 -1.64
N LEU A 35 -0.49 -13.42 -2.50
CA LEU A 35 0.64 -13.55 -3.41
C LEU A 35 0.46 -12.63 -4.63
N VAL A 36 1.30 -11.60 -4.70
CA VAL A 36 1.34 -10.69 -5.85
C VAL A 36 2.26 -11.24 -6.93
N THR A 37 1.78 -11.29 -8.17
CA THR A 37 2.63 -11.66 -9.33
C THR A 37 3.49 -10.48 -9.78
N ARG A 38 4.63 -10.74 -10.45
CA ARG A 38 5.54 -9.69 -10.94
C ARG A 38 4.85 -8.64 -11.83
N ARG A 39 3.85 -9.05 -12.62
CA ARG A 39 3.08 -8.12 -13.48
C ARG A 39 2.12 -7.22 -12.69
N MET A 40 1.74 -7.64 -11.48
CA MET A 40 0.84 -6.90 -10.60
C MET A 40 1.60 -5.98 -9.63
N GLU A 41 2.92 -6.15 -9.51
CA GLU A 41 3.75 -5.38 -8.59
C GLU A 41 3.69 -3.87 -8.89
N ASP A 42 3.68 -3.49 -10.17
CA ASP A 42 3.58 -2.09 -10.61
C ASP A 42 2.23 -1.43 -10.26
N PHE A 43 1.20 -2.24 -9.98
CA PHE A 43 -0.15 -1.78 -9.66
C PHE A 43 -0.44 -1.78 -8.16
N ILE A 44 0.59 -1.92 -7.32
CA ILE A 44 0.44 -1.78 -5.87
C ILE A 44 0.46 -0.28 -5.52
N THR A 45 -0.65 0.25 -5.04
CA THR A 45 -0.73 1.64 -4.56
C THR A 45 -1.58 1.77 -3.28
N TRP A 46 -1.64 2.98 -2.73
CA TRP A 46 -2.49 3.28 -1.58
C TRP A 46 -3.94 3.51 -2.01
N VAL A 47 -4.89 3.00 -1.22
CA VAL A 47 -6.31 3.32 -1.37
C VAL A 47 -6.52 4.84 -1.28
N ASP A 48 -7.39 5.40 -2.12
CA ASP A 48 -7.64 6.85 -2.19
C ASP A 48 -8.09 7.47 -0.86
N THR A 49 -8.91 6.74 -0.10
CA THR A 49 -9.40 7.17 1.22
C THR A 49 -8.39 6.98 2.35
N SER A 50 -7.24 6.34 2.06
CA SER A 50 -6.21 6.02 3.05
C SER A 50 -5.64 7.27 3.73
N LYS A 51 -5.46 7.19 5.04
CA LYS A 51 -4.78 8.23 5.82
C LYS A 51 -3.30 8.30 5.47
N LEU A 52 -2.68 7.17 5.10
CA LEU A 52 -1.28 7.12 4.66
C LEU A 52 -1.08 7.91 3.37
N LYS A 53 -1.98 7.74 2.40
CA LYS A 53 -1.93 8.49 1.14
C LYS A 53 -2.01 10.00 1.39
N ARG A 54 -2.95 10.44 2.24
CA ARG A 54 -3.09 11.85 2.65
C ARG A 54 -1.84 12.37 3.37
N ALA A 55 -1.25 11.59 4.27
CA ALA A 55 -0.02 11.98 4.95
C ALA A 55 1.17 12.14 4.00
N ILE A 56 1.27 11.26 2.99
CA ILE A 56 2.32 11.34 1.96
C ILE A 56 2.10 12.55 1.05
N MET A 57 0.86 12.81 0.62
CA MET A 57 0.47 13.98 -0.16
C MET A 57 0.80 15.29 0.56
N LEU A 58 0.39 15.39 1.83
CA LEU A 58 0.75 16.52 2.71
C LEU A 58 2.26 16.69 2.86
N TYR A 59 3.01 15.60 2.98
CA TYR A 59 4.48 15.65 3.07
C TYR A 59 5.13 16.13 1.76
N ASN A 60 4.52 15.81 0.61
CA ASN A 60 5.00 16.21 -0.70
C ASN A 60 4.53 17.61 -1.13
N ASP A 61 3.77 18.33 -0.29
CA ASP A 61 3.07 19.58 -0.66
C ASP A 61 2.15 19.44 -1.89
N GLU A 62 1.76 18.20 -2.23
CA GLU A 62 0.80 17.87 -3.27
C GLU A 62 -0.57 17.75 -2.61
N VAL A 63 -1.35 18.84 -2.62
CA VAL A 63 -2.65 18.96 -1.96
C VAL A 63 -3.70 18.03 -2.56
#